data_AF-A0A848IJ38-F1
#
_entry.id   AF-A0A848IJ38-F1
#
_cell.length_a   1.000
_cell.length_b   1.000
_cell.length_c   1.000
_cell.angle_alpha   90.00
_cell.angle_beta   90.00
_cell.angle_gamma   90.00
#
_symmetry.space_group_name_H-M   'P 1'
#
loop_
_entity.id
_entity.type
_entity.pdbx_description
1 polymer ?
#
loop_
_entity_poly.entity_id
_entity_poly.type
_entity_poly.pdbx_seq_one_letter_code
_entity_poly.pdbx_strand_id
1 'polypeptide(L)'
;MVSIVASHAFAQDSGPAPADGVYDMLVGTYTGGKSEGLYVYRFDTKTGEATRVSVAQTVNPSYLVVSRDRRFVYAVNELPGDNGPATQRGGISAFRFDAASGQLTFLNKVSSDGNDPCYLSLSPDGKYLLTANYSVAADPGGSFAVFPLQADGQVGASVLTVHHEGGGPVKGRQDNSHVHSTVFSPDGHYLFAQDLGADKLYSYRYTPDGSRGLFGPTDWRYTQEKAGTGPRHLVFGADGKHAYLTSELAGTVSTFNYADGKLTQVQTLSLTEPGFKGAVGGSAIHLSPDGRFLYATNRGDANDIVIFSVDPANGHLKKIGHQPSLGKSPREFAIDPTGNWLIVGNQNSGTVYVFKRDQQSGLLEANPKRIEIDSPVDFKLVSPS
;
A
#
# COMPACT_ATOMS: atom_id res chain seq x y z
N MET A 1 -29.50 -14.38 -16.85
CA MET A 1 -28.08 -14.32 -16.45
C MET A 1 -27.79 -12.88 -16.05
N VAL A 2 -27.82 -12.60 -14.76
CA VAL A 2 -27.54 -11.25 -14.24
C VAL A 2 -26.02 -11.12 -14.16
N SER A 3 -25.46 -10.22 -14.96
CA SER A 3 -24.05 -9.87 -14.94
C SER A 3 -23.77 -9.10 -13.64
N ILE A 4 -23.05 -9.72 -12.72
CA ILE A 4 -22.50 -9.05 -11.55
C ILE A 4 -21.29 -8.27 -12.05
N VAL A 5 -21.45 -6.96 -12.19
CA VAL A 5 -20.37 -6.04 -12.51
C VAL A 5 -19.38 -6.07 -11.35
N ALA A 6 -18.17 -6.56 -11.61
CA ALA A 6 -17.06 -6.51 -10.66
C ALA A 6 -16.60 -5.05 -10.52
N SER A 7 -17.11 -4.36 -9.49
CA SER A 7 -16.74 -2.97 -9.18
C SER A 7 -16.14 -2.87 -7.78
N HIS A 8 -14.99 -3.51 -7.50
CA HIS A 8 -14.34 -3.40 -6.19
C HIS A 8 -12.81 -3.54 -6.26
N ALA A 9 -12.12 -2.68 -7.03
CA ALA A 9 -10.66 -2.67 -7.03
C ALA A 9 -10.01 -1.28 -6.88
N PHE A 10 -10.78 -0.19 -6.65
CA PHE A 10 -10.23 1.16 -6.86
C PHE A 10 -10.46 2.21 -5.78
N ALA A 11 -11.15 1.89 -4.71
CA ALA A 11 -11.31 2.80 -3.60
C ALA A 11 -10.81 2.14 -2.32
N GLN A 12 -10.25 2.96 -1.42
CA GLN A 12 -10.46 2.69 0.00
C GLN A 12 -11.97 2.54 0.20
N ASP A 13 -12.43 1.28 0.31
CA ASP A 13 -13.74 0.79 0.70
C ASP A 13 -14.99 1.58 0.23
N SER A 14 -15.73 1.01 -0.74
CA SER A 14 -16.92 1.59 -1.40
C SER A 14 -18.26 1.35 -0.69
N GLY A 15 -18.27 1.03 0.60
CA GLY A 15 -19.55 0.97 1.33
C GLY A 15 -20.22 2.34 1.45
N PRO A 16 -21.48 2.37 1.91
CA PRO A 16 -22.29 3.58 1.90
C PRO A 16 -21.61 4.72 2.68
N ALA A 17 -21.59 5.91 2.09
CA ALA A 17 -21.06 7.08 2.77
C ALA A 17 -21.84 7.33 4.07
N PRO A 18 -21.15 7.62 5.19
CA PRO A 18 -21.80 7.87 6.46
C PRO A 18 -22.58 9.19 6.37
N ALA A 19 -23.79 9.21 6.94
CA ALA A 19 -24.70 10.35 6.81
C ALA A 19 -24.13 11.65 7.41
N ASP A 20 -23.30 11.53 8.44
CA ASP A 20 -22.61 12.66 9.08
C ASP A 20 -21.33 13.10 8.35
N GLY A 21 -20.81 12.31 7.42
CA GLY A 21 -19.54 12.57 6.72
C GLY A 21 -18.29 12.25 7.55
N VAL A 22 -18.41 11.47 8.62
CA VAL A 22 -17.30 11.13 9.51
C VAL A 22 -16.83 9.70 9.23
N TYR A 23 -15.54 9.52 9.00
CA TYR A 23 -14.89 8.23 8.77
C TYR A 23 -13.94 7.88 9.91
N ASP A 24 -13.73 6.60 10.16
CA ASP A 24 -12.58 6.13 10.92
C ASP A 24 -11.33 6.18 10.07
N MET A 25 -10.33 6.94 10.51
CA MET A 25 -8.99 6.94 9.93
C MET A 25 -8.05 6.16 10.84
N LEU A 26 -7.66 4.97 10.38
CA LEU A 26 -6.65 4.14 11.03
C LEU A 26 -5.25 4.54 10.54
N VAL A 27 -4.31 4.71 11.45
CA VAL A 27 -2.95 5.18 11.15
C VAL A 27 -1.91 4.19 11.66
N GLY A 28 -1.21 3.56 10.71
CA GLY A 28 -0.06 2.68 10.97
C GLY A 28 1.21 3.49 11.25
N THR A 29 2.10 2.96 12.07
CA THR A 29 3.32 3.65 12.51
C THR A 29 4.51 2.71 12.67
N TYR A 30 5.72 3.28 12.74
CA TYR A 30 6.85 2.61 13.39
C TYR A 30 6.92 2.97 14.87
N THR A 31 7.31 2.01 15.71
CA THR A 31 7.35 2.15 17.17
C THR A 31 8.76 2.19 17.75
N GLY A 32 9.76 2.54 16.92
CA GLY A 32 11.13 2.80 17.39
C GLY A 32 11.28 4.12 18.15
N GLY A 33 10.30 5.02 18.02
CA GLY A 33 10.23 6.32 18.69
C GLY A 33 9.20 6.35 19.83
N LYS A 34 8.37 7.40 19.84
CA LYS A 34 7.29 7.65 20.80
C LYS A 34 5.96 7.00 20.43
N SER A 35 5.82 6.54 19.19
CA SER A 35 4.59 5.86 18.75
C SER A 35 4.32 4.61 19.58
N GLU A 36 3.07 4.43 19.98
CA GLU A 36 2.58 3.28 20.74
C GLU A 36 2.12 2.12 19.84
N GLY A 37 1.81 2.39 18.56
CA GLY A 37 1.30 1.38 17.63
C GLY A 37 0.28 1.94 16.64
N LEU A 38 -0.92 1.36 16.63
CA LEU A 38 -1.97 1.65 15.64
C LEU A 38 -2.99 2.62 16.22
N TYR A 39 -3.14 3.79 15.62
CA TYR A 39 -4.05 4.85 16.08
C TYR A 39 -5.36 4.85 15.30
N VAL A 40 -6.45 5.22 15.95
CA VAL A 40 -7.75 5.47 15.30
C VAL A 40 -8.16 6.92 15.53
N TYR A 41 -8.58 7.58 14.46
CA TYR A 41 -9.11 8.95 14.46
C TYR A 41 -10.52 8.97 13.86
N ARG A 42 -11.38 9.89 14.30
CA ARG A 42 -12.55 10.31 13.52
C ARG A 42 -12.14 11.43 12.58
N PHE A 43 -12.30 11.19 11.27
CA PHE A 43 -11.99 12.13 10.20
C PHE A 43 -13.28 12.68 9.59
N ASP A 44 -13.52 13.97 9.74
CA ASP A 44 -14.68 14.65 9.14
C ASP A 44 -14.34 15.11 7.71
N THR A 45 -14.94 14.49 6.71
CA THR A 45 -14.69 14.82 5.30
C THR A 45 -15.28 16.17 4.88
N LYS A 46 -16.14 16.79 5.69
CA LYS A 46 -16.67 18.13 5.42
C LYS A 46 -15.66 19.21 5.80
N THR A 47 -14.85 18.98 6.83
CA THR A 47 -13.95 19.98 7.42
C THR A 47 -12.46 19.63 7.29
N GLY A 48 -12.13 18.36 7.03
CA GLY A 48 -10.77 17.82 7.03
C GLY A 48 -10.17 17.66 8.43
N GLU A 49 -10.98 17.76 9.49
CA GLU A 49 -10.52 17.62 10.88
C GLU A 49 -10.41 16.16 11.29
N ALA A 50 -9.38 15.84 12.07
CA ALA A 50 -9.16 14.50 12.62
C ALA A 50 -9.06 14.58 14.14
N THR A 51 -9.87 13.80 14.85
CA THR A 51 -9.83 13.70 16.32
C THR A 51 -9.41 12.29 16.74
N ARG A 52 -8.35 12.17 17.53
CA ARG A 52 -7.88 10.86 18.03
C ARG A 52 -8.94 10.24 18.93
N VAL A 53 -9.23 8.96 18.73
CA VAL A 53 -10.23 8.18 19.48
C VAL A 53 -9.56 7.15 20.37
N SER A 54 -8.64 6.36 19.80
CA SER A 54 -8.02 5.25 20.50
C SER A 54 -6.62 4.96 19.99
N VAL A 55 -5.95 4.02 20.65
CA VAL A 55 -4.69 3.42 20.19
C VAL A 55 -4.67 1.95 20.61
N ALA A 56 -4.21 1.07 19.72
CA ALA A 56 -3.83 -0.30 20.04
C ALA A 56 -2.31 -0.41 20.10
N GLN A 57 -1.79 -0.86 21.23
CA GLN A 57 -0.37 -1.08 21.40
C GLN A 57 0.09 -2.30 20.60
N THR A 58 1.00 -2.09 19.66
CA THR A 58 1.55 -3.14 18.81
C THR A 58 2.85 -2.65 18.18
N VAL A 59 3.82 -3.55 17.98
CA VAL A 59 5.16 -3.17 17.49
C VAL A 59 5.15 -3.03 15.97
N ASN A 60 5.66 -1.89 15.48
CA ASN A 60 5.82 -1.57 14.05
C ASN A 60 4.63 -1.98 13.15
N PRO A 61 3.38 -1.53 13.42
CA PRO A 61 2.23 -1.71 12.54
C PRO A 61 2.33 -0.79 11.31
N SER A 62 3.33 -1.02 10.47
CA SER A 62 3.71 -0.10 9.40
C SER A 62 2.80 -0.15 8.17
N TYR A 63 2.00 -1.20 8.02
CA TYR A 63 0.98 -1.37 6.99
C TYR A 63 -0.20 -2.17 7.55
N LEU A 64 -1.42 -1.79 7.19
CA LEU A 64 -2.62 -2.47 7.63
C LEU A 64 -3.64 -2.65 6.50
N VAL A 65 -4.53 -3.61 6.69
CA VAL A 65 -5.76 -3.76 5.88
C VAL A 65 -6.94 -3.97 6.79
N VAL A 66 -8.11 -3.54 6.32
CA VAL A 66 -9.38 -3.70 7.00
C VAL A 66 -10.16 -4.79 6.26
N SER A 67 -10.71 -5.74 7.01
CA SER A 67 -11.62 -6.76 6.48
C SER A 67 -12.80 -6.14 5.73
N ARG A 68 -13.34 -6.85 4.74
CA ARG A 68 -14.42 -6.35 3.89
C ARG A 68 -15.72 -6.04 4.64
N ASP A 69 -15.97 -6.75 5.74
CA ASP A 69 -17.11 -6.50 6.61
C ASP A 69 -16.82 -5.43 7.68
N ARG A 70 -15.61 -4.85 7.66
CA ARG A 70 -15.12 -3.79 8.54
C ARG A 70 -15.07 -4.16 10.02
N ARG A 71 -15.12 -5.46 10.34
CA ARG A 71 -15.10 -5.94 11.74
C ARG A 71 -13.71 -6.24 12.26
N PHE A 72 -12.73 -6.35 11.37
CA PHE A 72 -11.37 -6.73 11.69
C PHE A 72 -10.34 -5.86 10.99
N VAL A 73 -9.22 -5.64 11.67
CA VAL A 73 -8.03 -4.95 11.17
C VAL A 73 -6.85 -5.87 11.32
N TYR A 74 -6.07 -6.00 10.25
CA TYR A 74 -4.85 -6.78 10.19
C TYR A 74 -3.69 -5.83 9.97
N ALA A 75 -2.64 -5.92 10.78
CA ALA A 75 -1.46 -5.10 10.65
C ALA A 75 -0.20 -5.98 10.63
N VAL A 76 0.76 -5.63 9.79
CA VAL A 76 2.10 -6.23 9.88
C VAL A 76 2.75 -5.86 11.21
N ASN A 77 3.77 -6.61 11.60
CA ASN A 77 4.75 -6.20 12.59
C ASN A 77 6.10 -6.24 11.88
N GLU A 78 6.51 -5.10 11.32
CA GLU A 78 7.71 -4.99 10.46
C GLU A 78 8.97 -5.11 11.32
N LEU A 79 9.36 -6.36 11.52
CA LEU A 79 10.52 -6.80 12.26
C LEU A 79 11.32 -7.77 11.38
N PRO A 80 12.65 -7.78 11.53
CA PRO A 80 13.40 -7.15 12.62
C PRO A 80 13.87 -5.71 12.31
N GLY A 81 13.60 -5.22 11.09
CA GLY A 81 14.03 -3.93 10.56
C GLY A 81 15.47 -3.99 10.01
N ASP A 82 15.91 -2.90 9.38
CA ASP A 82 17.21 -2.77 8.69
C ASP A 82 18.43 -3.25 9.48
N ASN A 83 18.39 -3.17 10.82
CA ASN A 83 19.51 -3.52 11.70
C ASN A 83 19.19 -4.68 12.65
N GLY A 84 18.08 -5.38 12.42
CA GLY A 84 17.62 -6.45 13.28
C GLY A 84 18.23 -7.82 12.91
N PRO A 85 18.26 -8.79 13.85
CA PRO A 85 18.86 -10.09 13.59
C PRO A 85 18.03 -10.87 12.56
N ALA A 86 18.67 -11.38 11.51
CA ALA A 86 18.01 -12.17 10.45
C ALA A 86 17.21 -13.37 10.98
N THR A 87 17.56 -13.90 12.17
CA THR A 87 16.84 -15.01 12.81
C THR A 87 15.46 -14.61 13.39
N GLN A 88 15.20 -13.31 13.61
CA GLN A 88 13.93 -12.82 14.12
C GLN A 88 12.94 -12.58 12.99
N ARG A 89 11.90 -13.41 12.91
CA ARG A 89 10.82 -13.24 11.93
C ARG A 89 9.89 -12.09 12.30
N GLY A 90 9.33 -11.44 11.27
CA GLY A 90 8.25 -10.48 11.40
C GLY A 90 6.93 -11.15 11.74
N GLY A 91 5.89 -10.37 12.01
CA GLY A 91 4.58 -10.91 12.38
C GLY A 91 3.39 -10.25 11.70
N ILE A 92 2.21 -10.77 11.96
CA ILE A 92 0.92 -10.19 11.62
C ILE A 92 0.06 -10.21 12.86
N SER A 93 -0.47 -9.05 13.27
CA SER A 93 -1.41 -8.91 14.38
C SER A 93 -2.83 -8.70 13.84
N ALA A 94 -3.80 -9.39 14.43
CA ALA A 94 -5.21 -9.27 14.11
C ALA A 94 -5.96 -8.59 15.26
N PHE A 95 -6.86 -7.68 14.93
CA PHE A 95 -7.69 -6.94 15.87
C PHE A 95 -9.15 -7.00 15.43
N ARG A 96 -10.07 -7.13 16.38
CA ARG A 96 -11.47 -6.80 16.18
C ARG A 96 -11.65 -5.30 16.30
N PHE A 97 -12.37 -4.72 15.35
CA PHE A 97 -12.63 -3.30 15.26
C PHE A 97 -14.08 -3.01 15.64
N ASP A 98 -14.24 -2.20 16.69
CA ASP A 98 -15.53 -1.62 17.08
C ASP A 98 -15.64 -0.24 16.44
N ALA A 99 -16.39 -0.14 15.35
CA ALA A 99 -16.60 1.12 14.63
C ALA A 99 -17.36 2.16 15.46
N ALA A 100 -18.18 1.77 16.44
CA ALA A 100 -18.94 2.71 17.27
C ALA A 100 -18.02 3.42 18.27
N SER A 101 -17.16 2.67 18.95
CA SER A 101 -16.22 3.24 19.93
C SER A 101 -14.86 3.61 19.32
N GLY A 102 -14.57 3.18 18.09
CA GLY A 102 -13.26 3.29 17.44
C GLY A 102 -12.18 2.43 18.11
N GLN A 103 -12.53 1.39 18.87
CA GLN A 103 -11.58 0.59 19.65
C GLN A 103 -11.10 -0.64 18.87
N LEU A 104 -9.83 -0.99 19.06
CA LEU A 104 -9.20 -2.16 18.47
C LEU A 104 -8.86 -3.17 19.57
N THR A 105 -9.54 -4.31 19.57
CA THR A 105 -9.30 -5.41 20.52
C THR A 105 -8.42 -6.45 19.87
N PHE A 106 -7.22 -6.69 20.43
CA PHE A 106 -6.32 -7.73 19.97
C PHE A 106 -6.98 -9.11 19.96
N LEU A 107 -6.77 -9.88 18.88
CA LEU A 107 -7.26 -11.25 18.72
C LEU A 107 -6.12 -12.25 18.83
N ASN A 108 -5.21 -12.21 17.86
CA ASN A 108 -4.04 -13.06 17.83
C ASN A 108 -2.89 -12.44 17.04
N LYS A 109 -1.72 -13.07 17.12
CA LYS A 109 -0.53 -12.73 16.34
C LYS A 109 0.10 -14.00 15.81
N VAL A 110 0.50 -13.98 14.54
CA VAL A 110 1.23 -15.08 13.89
C VAL A 110 2.56 -14.59 13.32
N SER A 111 3.48 -15.52 13.05
CA SER A 111 4.67 -15.23 12.23
C SER A 111 4.24 -14.85 10.82
N SER A 112 4.92 -13.86 10.21
CA SER A 112 4.77 -13.51 8.78
C SER A 112 5.45 -14.51 7.84
N ASP A 113 6.11 -15.53 8.41
CA ASP A 113 6.92 -16.51 7.70
C ASP A 113 8.03 -15.88 6.82
N GLY A 114 8.52 -14.72 7.26
CA GLY A 114 9.62 -13.97 6.65
C GLY A 114 10.12 -12.87 7.58
N ASN A 115 11.00 -12.02 7.06
CA ASN A 115 11.49 -10.82 7.73
C ASN A 115 10.89 -9.57 7.08
N ASP A 116 10.73 -8.51 7.86
CA ASP A 116 10.31 -7.18 7.43
C ASP A 116 9.01 -7.19 6.61
N PRO A 117 7.90 -7.80 7.12
CA PRO A 117 6.61 -7.72 6.45
C PRO A 117 6.19 -6.26 6.33
N CYS A 118 5.98 -5.78 5.11
CA CYS A 118 5.81 -4.35 4.82
C CYS A 118 4.53 -4.02 4.05
N TYR A 119 3.73 -5.04 3.70
CA TYR A 119 2.48 -4.87 2.96
C TYR A 119 1.52 -6.03 3.25
N LEU A 120 0.22 -5.73 3.28
CA LEU A 120 -0.85 -6.74 3.37
C LEU A 120 -1.86 -6.57 2.25
N SER A 121 -2.42 -7.68 1.77
CA SER A 121 -3.59 -7.67 0.87
C SER A 121 -4.56 -8.79 1.22
N LEU A 122 -5.85 -8.57 0.96
CA LEU A 122 -6.91 -9.57 1.12
C LEU A 122 -7.18 -10.26 -0.22
N SER A 123 -7.40 -11.57 -0.18
CA SER A 123 -7.81 -12.29 -1.39
C SER A 123 -9.18 -11.83 -1.91
N PRO A 124 -9.44 -11.97 -3.22
CA PRO A 124 -10.71 -11.61 -3.84
C PRO A 124 -11.95 -12.29 -3.25
N ASP A 125 -11.79 -13.43 -2.58
CA ASP A 125 -12.87 -14.15 -1.88
C ASP A 125 -12.91 -13.88 -0.37
N GLY A 126 -11.99 -13.06 0.15
CA GLY A 126 -11.89 -12.70 1.56
C GLY A 126 -11.41 -13.84 2.49
N LYS A 127 -10.98 -14.98 1.95
CA LYS A 127 -10.56 -16.14 2.74
C LYS A 127 -9.11 -16.10 3.18
N TYR A 128 -8.27 -15.32 2.50
CA TYR A 128 -6.84 -15.28 2.76
C TYR A 128 -6.35 -13.85 2.94
N LEU A 129 -5.38 -13.72 3.83
CA LEU A 129 -4.53 -12.56 3.98
C LEU A 129 -3.15 -12.88 3.40
N LEU A 130 -2.60 -11.98 2.60
CA LEU A 130 -1.26 -12.11 2.03
C LEU A 130 -0.35 -11.08 2.66
N THR A 131 0.90 -11.46 2.92
CA THR A 131 1.96 -10.55 3.36
C THR A 131 3.05 -10.46 2.30
N ALA A 132 3.59 -9.25 2.07
CA ALA A 132 4.86 -9.08 1.40
C ALA A 132 5.97 -8.94 2.45
N ASN A 133 6.94 -9.84 2.41
CA ASN A 133 8.11 -9.82 3.28
C ASN A 133 9.28 -9.19 2.51
N TYR A 134 9.70 -8.00 2.94
CA TYR A 134 10.78 -7.26 2.29
C TYR A 134 12.14 -7.96 2.51
N SER A 135 12.38 -8.45 3.73
CA SER A 135 13.63 -9.11 4.17
C SER A 135 14.91 -8.38 3.76
N VAL A 136 15.41 -7.50 4.63
CA VAL A 136 16.72 -6.85 4.44
C VAL A 136 17.85 -7.89 4.40
N ALA A 137 17.70 -8.99 5.14
CA ALA A 137 18.63 -10.11 5.09
C ALA A 137 18.43 -10.98 3.84
N ALA A 138 19.54 -11.47 3.28
CA ALA A 138 19.53 -12.35 2.10
C ALA A 138 18.97 -13.77 2.37
N ASP A 139 18.97 -14.21 3.64
CA ASP A 139 18.34 -15.46 4.07
C ASP A 139 17.34 -15.12 5.20
N PRO A 140 16.02 -15.29 4.97
CA PRO A 140 15.39 -16.06 3.88
C PRO A 140 15.12 -15.28 2.59
N GLY A 141 15.52 -14.01 2.50
CA GLY A 141 15.28 -13.16 1.34
C GLY A 141 13.81 -12.75 1.18
N GLY A 142 13.52 -11.97 0.14
CA GLY A 142 12.19 -11.47 -0.15
C GLY A 142 11.21 -12.59 -0.48
N SER A 143 10.00 -12.51 0.09
CA SER A 143 8.95 -13.51 -0.14
C SER A 143 7.56 -12.90 -0.02
N PHE A 144 6.54 -13.65 -0.43
CA PHE A 144 5.19 -13.43 0.07
C PHE A 144 4.66 -14.69 0.75
N ALA A 145 3.81 -14.52 1.75
CA ALA A 145 3.17 -15.64 2.46
C ALA A 145 1.65 -15.47 2.52
N VAL A 146 0.93 -16.58 2.64
CA VAL A 146 -0.53 -16.67 2.54
C VAL A 146 -1.10 -17.30 3.81
N PHE A 147 -2.03 -16.59 4.44
CA PHE A 147 -2.61 -16.97 5.73
C PHE A 147 -4.13 -17.12 5.60
N PRO A 148 -4.72 -18.24 6.03
CA PRO A 148 -6.17 -18.38 6.06
C PRO A 148 -6.76 -17.48 7.14
N LEU A 149 -7.85 -16.80 6.82
CA LEU A 149 -8.64 -16.01 7.76
C LEU A 149 -9.75 -16.87 8.37
N GLN A 150 -9.84 -16.84 9.69
CA GLN A 150 -10.89 -17.53 10.44
C GLN A 150 -12.16 -16.67 10.52
N ALA A 151 -13.32 -17.31 10.73
CA ALA A 151 -14.61 -16.62 10.78
C ALA A 151 -14.73 -15.60 11.93
N ASP A 152 -13.96 -15.77 13.00
CA ASP A 152 -13.88 -14.86 14.14
C ASP A 152 -12.83 -13.74 13.95
N GLY A 153 -12.23 -13.67 12.76
CA GLY A 153 -11.24 -12.69 12.38
C GLY A 153 -9.80 -13.04 12.76
N GLN A 154 -9.53 -14.18 13.41
CA GLN A 154 -8.16 -14.60 13.69
C GLN A 154 -7.41 -14.98 12.39
N VAL A 155 -6.09 -14.76 12.40
CA VAL A 155 -5.20 -15.19 11.30
C VAL A 155 -4.64 -16.56 11.63
N GLY A 156 -4.76 -17.54 10.72
CA GLY A 156 -4.16 -18.87 10.88
C GLY A 156 -2.67 -18.91 10.57
N ALA A 157 -2.03 -20.06 10.73
CA ALA A 157 -0.65 -20.26 10.28
C ALA A 157 -0.52 -20.16 8.74
N SER A 158 0.64 -19.76 8.24
CA SER A 158 0.89 -19.71 6.79
C SER A 158 0.62 -21.08 6.16
N VAL A 159 -0.11 -21.10 5.04
CA VAL A 159 -0.36 -22.29 4.23
C VAL A 159 0.51 -22.33 2.98
N LEU A 160 1.18 -21.23 2.66
CA LEU A 160 2.08 -21.10 1.53
C LEU A 160 3.02 -19.91 1.74
N THR A 161 4.31 -20.12 1.51
CA THR A 161 5.30 -19.05 1.41
C THR A 161 6.10 -19.23 0.13
N VAL A 162 6.20 -18.16 -0.67
CA VAL A 162 6.88 -18.15 -1.96
C VAL A 162 8.06 -17.20 -1.86
N HIS A 163 9.26 -17.78 -1.85
CA HIS A 163 10.50 -17.02 -1.89
C HIS A 163 10.82 -16.61 -3.33
N HIS A 164 11.27 -15.37 -3.49
CA HIS A 164 11.85 -14.92 -4.74
C HIS A 164 13.37 -14.99 -4.64
N GLU A 165 14.01 -15.19 -5.78
CA GLU A 165 15.46 -15.18 -5.92
C GLU A 165 15.90 -14.08 -6.88
N GLY A 166 17.17 -13.71 -6.77
CA GLY A 166 17.82 -12.72 -7.61
C GLY A 166 18.17 -11.44 -6.86
N GLY A 167 18.59 -10.45 -7.65
CA GLY A 167 19.06 -9.16 -7.19
C GLY A 167 19.25 -8.24 -8.39
N GLY A 168 19.83 -7.07 -8.15
CA GLY A 168 19.98 -5.98 -9.10
C GLY A 168 21.25 -5.16 -8.87
N PRO A 169 21.48 -4.13 -9.69
CA PRO A 169 22.75 -3.40 -9.70
C PRO A 169 22.96 -2.48 -8.49
N VAL A 170 21.92 -2.09 -7.76
CA VAL A 170 22.03 -1.10 -6.66
C VAL A 170 22.51 -1.77 -5.38
N LYS A 171 23.81 -1.62 -5.09
CA LYS A 171 24.47 -2.17 -3.89
C LYS A 171 23.81 -1.70 -2.58
N GLY A 172 23.66 -2.63 -1.65
CA GLY A 172 22.98 -2.45 -0.36
C GLY A 172 21.46 -2.44 -0.44
N ARG A 173 20.86 -2.37 -1.64
CA ARG A 173 19.40 -2.30 -1.85
C ARG A 173 18.85 -3.41 -2.73
N GLN A 174 19.70 -4.06 -3.52
CA GLN A 174 19.33 -5.11 -4.47
C GLN A 174 20.33 -6.28 -4.45
N ASP A 175 21.01 -6.50 -3.32
CA ASP A 175 21.93 -7.64 -3.19
C ASP A 175 21.17 -8.99 -3.09
N ASN A 176 19.86 -8.94 -2.77
CA ASN A 176 18.92 -10.05 -2.81
C ASN A 176 17.50 -9.56 -3.19
N SER A 177 16.54 -10.48 -3.25
CA SER A 177 15.11 -10.20 -3.48
C SER A 177 14.50 -9.44 -2.31
N HIS A 178 13.55 -8.54 -2.62
CA HIS A 178 12.79 -7.77 -1.63
C HIS A 178 11.35 -7.55 -2.11
N VAL A 179 10.42 -8.44 -1.74
CA VAL A 179 9.00 -8.28 -2.12
C VAL A 179 8.39 -7.16 -1.30
N HIS A 180 7.97 -6.09 -1.97
CA HIS A 180 7.50 -4.87 -1.32
C HIS A 180 5.98 -4.73 -1.35
N SER A 181 5.28 -5.33 -2.30
CA SER A 181 3.81 -5.40 -2.26
C SER A 181 3.25 -6.60 -3.01
N THR A 182 2.01 -6.95 -2.67
CA THR A 182 1.22 -7.99 -3.34
C THR A 182 -0.16 -7.43 -3.67
N VAL A 183 -0.53 -7.45 -4.95
CA VAL A 183 -1.73 -6.77 -5.46
C VAL A 183 -2.50 -7.69 -6.38
N PHE A 184 -3.76 -7.95 -6.06
CA PHE A 184 -4.62 -8.74 -6.92
C PHE A 184 -5.02 -7.95 -8.16
N SER A 185 -5.14 -8.65 -9.29
CA SER A 185 -5.75 -8.10 -10.49
C SER A 185 -7.22 -7.74 -10.25
N PRO A 186 -7.78 -6.80 -11.03
CA PRO A 186 -9.17 -6.37 -10.87
C PRO A 186 -10.20 -7.47 -11.13
N ASP A 187 -9.85 -8.46 -11.95
CA ASP A 187 -10.66 -9.66 -12.20
C ASP A 187 -10.54 -10.72 -11.09
N GLY A 188 -9.64 -10.52 -10.12
CA GLY A 188 -9.40 -11.44 -9.01
C GLY A 188 -8.76 -12.77 -9.38
N HIS A 189 -8.26 -12.92 -10.61
CA HIS A 189 -7.67 -14.19 -11.08
C HIS A 189 -6.16 -14.25 -10.93
N TYR A 190 -5.49 -13.11 -10.71
CA TYR A 190 -4.05 -13.01 -10.65
C TYR A 190 -3.59 -12.20 -9.44
N LEU A 191 -2.38 -12.50 -8.97
CA LEU A 191 -1.65 -11.76 -7.97
C LEU A 191 -0.34 -11.27 -8.59
N PHE A 192 -0.07 -9.98 -8.43
CA PHE A 192 1.21 -9.39 -8.79
C PHE A 192 2.03 -9.13 -7.53
N ALA A 193 3.30 -9.53 -7.55
CA ALA A 193 4.24 -9.27 -6.46
C ALA A 193 5.41 -8.43 -6.96
N GLN A 194 5.54 -7.22 -6.41
CA GLN A 194 6.58 -6.25 -6.78
C GLN A 194 7.84 -6.56 -5.98
N ASP A 195 8.92 -6.93 -6.66
CA ASP A 195 10.20 -7.26 -6.05
C ASP A 195 11.24 -6.17 -6.33
N LEU A 196 11.48 -5.31 -5.33
CA LEU A 196 12.42 -4.21 -5.41
C LEU A 196 13.83 -4.71 -5.70
N GLY A 197 14.21 -5.81 -5.04
CA GLY A 197 15.54 -6.41 -5.15
C GLY A 197 15.84 -6.95 -6.54
N ALA A 198 14.84 -7.59 -7.17
CA ALA A 198 15.02 -8.30 -8.44
C ALA A 198 14.63 -7.51 -9.70
N ASP A 199 14.15 -6.27 -9.58
CA ASP A 199 13.60 -5.48 -10.70
C ASP A 199 12.48 -6.21 -11.48
N LYS A 200 11.58 -6.89 -10.75
CA LYS A 200 10.53 -7.73 -11.36
C LYS A 200 9.16 -7.49 -10.73
N LEU A 201 8.12 -7.58 -11.56
CA LEU A 201 6.73 -7.72 -11.15
C LEU A 201 6.32 -9.17 -11.44
N TYR A 202 6.41 -10.03 -10.44
CA TYR A 202 6.00 -11.43 -10.57
C TYR A 202 4.48 -11.54 -10.73
N SER A 203 4.02 -12.53 -11.49
CA SER A 203 2.62 -12.78 -11.81
C SER A 203 2.26 -14.22 -11.48
N TYR A 204 1.28 -14.38 -10.60
CA TYR A 204 0.76 -15.66 -10.15
C TYR A 204 -0.72 -15.74 -10.45
N ARG A 205 -1.19 -16.88 -10.93
CA ARG A 205 -2.62 -17.21 -10.95
C ARG A 205 -3.08 -17.50 -9.52
N TYR A 206 -4.26 -17.03 -9.18
CA TYR A 206 -4.96 -17.36 -7.95
C TYR A 206 -6.05 -18.41 -8.20
N THR A 207 -6.01 -19.51 -7.48
CA THR A 207 -6.97 -20.63 -7.63
C THR A 207 -7.58 -20.97 -6.26
N PRO A 208 -8.63 -20.27 -5.82
CA PRO A 208 -9.17 -20.39 -4.45
C PRO A 208 -9.78 -21.75 -4.11
N ASP A 209 -10.16 -22.55 -5.10
CA ASP A 209 -10.66 -23.91 -4.90
C ASP A 209 -9.53 -24.95 -4.70
N GLY A 210 -8.27 -24.54 -4.84
CA GLY A 210 -7.11 -25.41 -4.71
C GLY A 210 -6.94 -26.44 -5.83
N SER A 211 -7.79 -26.45 -6.86
CA SER A 211 -7.82 -27.49 -7.91
C SER A 211 -6.50 -27.69 -8.65
N ARG A 212 -5.61 -26.69 -8.63
CA ARG A 212 -4.27 -26.72 -9.24
C ARG A 212 -3.22 -25.98 -8.40
N GLY A 213 -3.38 -26.03 -7.07
CA GLY A 213 -2.60 -25.25 -6.11
C GLY A 213 -3.12 -23.81 -5.96
N LEU A 214 -3.06 -23.26 -4.75
CA LEU A 214 -3.65 -21.96 -4.40
C LEU A 214 -3.07 -20.81 -5.23
N PHE A 215 -1.75 -20.84 -5.44
CA PHE A 215 -1.04 -19.97 -6.36
C PHE A 215 -0.14 -20.79 -7.28
N GLY A 216 0.02 -20.33 -8.52
CA GLY A 216 0.98 -20.93 -9.45
C GLY A 216 1.41 -19.94 -10.52
N PRO A 217 2.51 -20.21 -11.22
CA PRO A 217 3.03 -19.29 -12.23
C PRO A 217 2.04 -19.10 -13.38
N THR A 218 2.10 -17.93 -14.01
CA THR A 218 1.51 -17.66 -15.33
C THR A 218 2.52 -17.97 -16.44
N ASP A 219 2.07 -17.99 -17.70
CA ASP A 219 2.95 -18.21 -18.86
C ASP A 219 4.02 -17.11 -18.98
N TRP A 220 3.69 -15.89 -18.58
CA TRP A 220 4.60 -14.74 -18.61
C TRP A 220 5.54 -14.71 -17.40
N ARG A 221 5.15 -15.32 -16.28
CA ARG A 221 5.85 -15.42 -14.98
C ARG A 221 6.12 -14.10 -14.27
N TYR A 222 6.69 -13.12 -14.97
CA TYR A 222 6.97 -11.78 -14.45
C TYR A 222 7.11 -10.78 -15.59
N THR A 223 6.90 -9.51 -15.28
CA THR A 223 7.34 -8.38 -16.11
C THR A 223 8.70 -7.91 -15.59
N GLN A 224 9.70 -7.84 -16.48
CA GLN A 224 11.05 -7.39 -16.16
C GLN A 224 11.12 -5.85 -16.30
N GLU A 225 11.51 -5.17 -15.23
CA GLU A 225 11.80 -3.74 -15.25
C GLU A 225 13.26 -3.48 -15.67
N LYS A 226 13.55 -2.23 -15.99
CA LYS A 226 14.94 -1.79 -16.23
C LYS A 226 15.77 -2.02 -14.96
N ALA A 227 17.02 -2.45 -15.13
CA ALA A 227 17.92 -2.68 -14.00
C ALA A 227 18.10 -1.41 -13.14
N GLY A 228 17.97 -1.55 -11.82
CA GLY A 228 18.04 -0.47 -10.83
C GLY A 228 16.75 0.32 -10.67
N THR A 229 15.60 -0.20 -11.14
CA THR A 229 14.30 0.45 -10.99
C THR A 229 13.83 0.36 -9.54
N GLY A 230 13.84 -0.84 -8.97
CA GLY A 230 13.32 -1.11 -7.64
C GLY A 230 11.79 -0.95 -7.57
N PRO A 231 11.00 -1.80 -8.22
CA PRO A 231 9.53 -1.71 -8.21
C PRO A 231 8.99 -1.83 -6.78
N ARG A 232 8.07 -0.94 -6.39
CA ARG A 232 7.60 -0.82 -5.01
C ARG A 232 6.11 -1.12 -4.85
N HIS A 233 5.22 -0.15 -5.09
CA HIS A 233 3.77 -0.31 -4.97
C HIS A 233 3.10 -0.26 -6.34
N LEU A 234 2.12 -1.14 -6.56
CA LEU A 234 1.29 -1.18 -7.76
C LEU A 234 -0.16 -0.81 -7.41
N VAL A 235 -0.82 -0.03 -8.26
CA VAL A 235 -2.27 0.15 -8.24
C VAL A 235 -2.84 -0.08 -9.63
N PHE A 236 -4.01 -0.69 -9.75
CA PHE A 236 -4.71 -0.75 -11.03
C PHE A 236 -5.50 0.56 -11.26
N GLY A 237 -5.92 0.84 -12.48
CA GLY A 237 -6.90 1.88 -12.82
C GLY A 237 -8.33 1.34 -12.88
N ALA A 238 -9.33 2.21 -12.67
CA ALA A 238 -10.74 1.86 -12.55
C ALA A 238 -11.33 1.04 -13.72
N ASP A 239 -10.74 1.16 -14.89
CA ASP A 239 -11.09 0.42 -16.09
C ASP A 239 -10.69 -1.06 -16.06
N GLY A 240 -9.88 -1.47 -15.09
CA GLY A 240 -9.32 -2.81 -14.97
C GLY A 240 -8.36 -3.19 -16.10
N LYS A 241 -7.88 -2.21 -16.87
CA LYS A 241 -7.03 -2.38 -18.06
C LYS A 241 -5.68 -1.72 -17.93
N HIS A 242 -5.53 -0.74 -17.04
CA HIS A 242 -4.26 -0.09 -16.78
C HIS A 242 -3.79 -0.35 -15.36
N ALA A 243 -2.47 -0.32 -15.16
CA ALA A 243 -1.85 -0.33 -13.84
C ALA A 243 -0.70 0.66 -13.77
N TYR A 244 -0.40 1.11 -12.56
CA TYR A 244 0.57 2.13 -12.25
C TYR A 244 1.48 1.67 -11.14
N LEU A 245 2.79 1.84 -11.32
CA LEU A 245 3.82 1.37 -10.41
C LEU A 245 4.68 2.53 -9.97
N THR A 246 4.90 2.70 -8.67
CA THR A 246 6.04 3.48 -8.18
C THR A 246 7.29 2.63 -8.14
N SER A 247 8.40 3.20 -8.59
CA SER A 247 9.74 2.65 -8.38
C SER A 247 10.46 3.44 -7.30
N GLU A 248 11.04 2.73 -6.34
CA GLU A 248 11.72 3.35 -5.21
C GLU A 248 13.07 3.92 -5.61
N LEU A 249 13.91 3.08 -6.24
CA LEU A 249 15.32 3.37 -6.45
C LEU A 249 15.53 4.32 -7.62
N ALA A 250 14.76 4.15 -8.70
CA ALA A 250 14.80 5.05 -9.84
C ALA A 250 13.95 6.33 -9.65
N GLY A 251 13.03 6.35 -8.68
CA GLY A 251 12.15 7.48 -8.44
C GLY A 251 11.25 7.78 -9.64
N THR A 252 10.56 6.77 -10.16
CA THR A 252 9.69 6.88 -11.34
C THR A 252 8.28 6.37 -11.07
N VAL A 253 7.35 6.75 -11.94
CA VAL A 253 6.06 6.07 -12.11
C VAL A 253 6.01 5.44 -13.49
N SER A 254 5.67 4.16 -13.56
CA SER A 254 5.45 3.43 -14.81
C SER A 254 3.97 3.10 -15.01
N THR A 255 3.49 3.23 -16.24
CA THR A 255 2.14 2.84 -16.68
C THR A 255 2.21 1.53 -17.45
N PHE A 256 1.27 0.63 -17.19
CA PHE A 256 1.18 -0.69 -17.82
C PHE A 256 -0.21 -0.91 -18.42
N ASN A 257 -0.26 -1.57 -19.57
CA ASN A 257 -1.46 -2.24 -20.04
C ASN A 257 -1.55 -3.62 -19.36
N TYR A 258 -2.73 -3.94 -18.83
CA TYR A 258 -3.06 -5.21 -18.23
C TYR A 258 -3.97 -6.02 -19.16
N ALA A 259 -3.59 -7.28 -19.38
CA ALA A 259 -4.44 -8.26 -20.02
C ALA A 259 -4.07 -9.67 -19.51
N ASP A 260 -5.03 -10.38 -18.93
CA ASP A 260 -4.93 -11.80 -18.59
C ASP A 260 -3.62 -12.18 -17.88
N GLY A 261 -3.37 -11.58 -16.71
CA GLY A 261 -2.18 -11.85 -15.91
C GLY A 261 -0.87 -11.25 -16.46
N LYS A 262 -0.90 -10.50 -17.57
CA LYS A 262 0.27 -9.81 -18.15
C LYS A 262 0.22 -8.31 -17.93
N LEU A 263 1.32 -7.74 -17.45
CA LEU A 263 1.56 -6.30 -17.43
C LEU A 263 2.57 -5.93 -18.52
N THR A 264 2.18 -5.06 -19.45
CA THR A 264 3.06 -4.56 -20.51
C THR A 264 3.31 -3.07 -20.29
N GLN A 265 4.54 -2.69 -19.97
CA GLN A 265 4.90 -1.30 -19.72
C GLN A 265 4.75 -0.46 -21.00
N VAL A 266 4.06 0.68 -20.90
CA VAL A 266 3.81 1.60 -22.02
C VAL A 266 4.33 3.02 -21.78
N GLN A 267 4.63 3.37 -20.53
CA GLN A 267 5.14 4.69 -20.17
C GLN A 267 5.99 4.61 -18.90
N THR A 268 6.99 5.48 -18.79
CA THR A 268 7.70 5.75 -17.54
C THR A 268 7.96 7.25 -17.43
N LEU A 269 7.67 7.84 -16.27
CA LEU A 269 7.89 9.25 -15.96
C LEU A 269 8.73 9.39 -14.69
N SER A 270 9.64 10.38 -14.67
CA SER A 270 10.39 10.73 -13.47
C SER A 270 9.49 11.41 -12.44
N LEU A 271 9.64 11.05 -11.17
CA LEU A 271 9.07 11.76 -10.03
C LEU A 271 9.78 13.08 -9.75
N THR A 272 10.93 13.36 -10.36
CA THR A 272 11.64 14.64 -10.17
C THR A 272 11.63 15.47 -11.44
N GLU A 273 11.94 16.76 -11.29
CA GLU A 273 12.21 17.62 -12.43
C GLU A 273 13.59 17.33 -13.05
N PRO A 274 13.79 17.64 -14.35
CA PRO A 274 15.08 17.51 -15.00
C PRO A 274 16.18 18.26 -14.23
N GLY A 275 17.30 17.57 -14.01
CA GLY A 275 18.46 18.16 -13.33
C GLY A 275 18.48 18.01 -11.81
N PHE A 276 17.44 17.46 -11.17
CA PHE A 276 17.47 17.12 -9.75
C PHE A 276 18.67 16.20 -9.43
N LYS A 277 19.42 16.53 -8.35
CA LYS A 277 20.65 15.83 -7.94
C LYS A 277 20.58 15.17 -6.57
N GLY A 278 19.48 15.39 -5.84
CA GLY A 278 19.29 14.81 -4.52
C GLY A 278 18.93 13.33 -4.57
N ALA A 279 18.89 12.70 -3.40
CA ALA A 279 18.36 11.37 -3.23
C ALA A 279 16.86 11.34 -3.57
N VAL A 280 16.42 10.24 -4.18
CA VAL A 280 15.02 9.93 -4.44
C VAL A 280 14.64 8.66 -3.70
N GLY A 281 13.34 8.48 -3.48
CA GLY A 281 12.80 7.28 -2.86
C GLY A 281 11.30 7.21 -3.11
N GLY A 282 10.91 6.83 -4.32
CA GLY A 282 9.50 6.65 -4.66
C GLY A 282 8.82 5.76 -3.63
N SER A 283 7.62 6.14 -3.19
CA SER A 283 6.93 5.46 -2.09
C SER A 283 5.52 5.07 -2.49
N ALA A 284 4.51 5.70 -1.89
CA ALA A 284 3.12 5.45 -2.16
C ALA A 284 2.66 5.95 -3.52
N ILE A 285 1.62 5.30 -4.05
CA ILE A 285 0.93 5.65 -5.29
C ILE A 285 -0.55 5.34 -5.13
N HIS A 286 -1.42 6.31 -5.41
CA HIS A 286 -2.87 6.13 -5.38
C HIS A 286 -3.55 6.97 -6.45
N LEU A 287 -4.68 6.47 -6.93
CA LEU A 287 -5.61 7.22 -7.76
C LEU A 287 -6.60 7.98 -6.87
N SER A 288 -7.08 9.10 -7.39
CA SER A 288 -8.31 9.73 -6.92
C SER A 288 -9.52 8.80 -7.15
N PRO A 289 -10.61 8.91 -6.36
CA PRO A 289 -11.76 8.01 -6.46
C PRO A 289 -12.45 8.01 -7.83
N ASP A 290 -12.34 9.12 -8.58
CA ASP A 290 -12.88 9.24 -9.94
C ASP A 290 -11.91 8.76 -11.03
N GLY A 291 -10.70 8.31 -10.65
CA GLY A 291 -9.66 7.81 -11.55
C GLY A 291 -8.99 8.87 -12.43
N ARG A 292 -9.34 10.15 -12.31
CA ARG A 292 -8.84 11.22 -13.21
C ARG A 292 -7.44 11.69 -12.86
N PHE A 293 -7.03 11.51 -11.61
CA PHE A 293 -5.72 11.93 -11.11
C PHE A 293 -5.02 10.80 -10.36
N LEU A 294 -3.71 10.75 -10.52
CA LEU A 294 -2.80 9.85 -9.81
C LEU A 294 -1.78 10.68 -9.02
N TYR A 295 -1.48 10.23 -7.82
CA TYR A 295 -0.54 10.87 -6.91
C TYR A 295 0.53 9.86 -6.53
N ALA A 296 1.77 10.31 -6.44
CA ALA A 296 2.88 9.51 -5.97
C ALA A 296 3.79 10.32 -5.06
N THR A 297 4.18 9.76 -3.92
CA THR A 297 5.11 10.42 -2.99
C THR A 297 6.55 10.08 -3.33
N ASN A 298 7.45 11.06 -3.20
CA ASN A 298 8.89 10.87 -3.34
C ASN A 298 9.62 11.28 -2.04
N ARG A 299 10.37 10.33 -1.48
CA ARG A 299 11.22 10.53 -0.30
C ARG A 299 12.62 11.00 -0.72
N GLY A 300 13.57 10.97 0.22
CA GLY A 300 14.92 11.46 -0.02
C GLY A 300 14.98 12.97 0.16
N ASP A 301 15.64 13.67 -0.77
CA ASP A 301 15.76 15.13 -0.71
C ASP A 301 14.54 15.84 -1.33
N ALA A 302 13.72 15.14 -2.12
CA ALA A 302 12.54 15.69 -2.76
C ALA A 302 11.40 16.00 -1.78
N ASN A 303 11.04 15.03 -0.92
CA ASN A 303 9.98 15.13 0.10
C ASN A 303 8.68 15.77 -0.40
N ASP A 304 8.15 15.28 -1.52
CA ASP A 304 6.99 15.84 -2.19
C ASP A 304 5.96 14.77 -2.61
N ILE A 305 4.81 15.26 -3.05
CA ILE A 305 3.74 14.53 -3.71
C ILE A 305 3.70 15.02 -5.16
N VAL A 306 3.94 14.12 -6.11
CA VAL A 306 3.87 14.39 -7.54
C VAL A 306 2.48 14.06 -8.04
N ILE A 307 1.90 14.97 -8.82
CA ILE A 307 0.50 14.94 -9.25
C ILE A 307 0.46 14.72 -10.76
N PHE A 308 -0.33 13.75 -11.19
CA PHE A 308 -0.53 13.40 -12.58
C PHE A 308 -2.01 13.43 -12.95
N SER A 309 -2.35 13.96 -14.14
CA SER A 309 -3.64 13.66 -14.77
C SER A 309 -3.54 12.33 -15.52
N VAL A 310 -4.62 11.56 -15.51
CA VAL A 310 -4.77 10.29 -16.23
C VAL A 310 -5.55 10.51 -17.51
N ASP A 311 -5.01 10.09 -18.65
CA ASP A 311 -5.74 10.06 -19.92
C ASP A 311 -6.72 8.87 -19.89
N PRO A 312 -8.05 9.11 -19.94
CA PRO A 312 -9.04 8.04 -19.84
C PRO A 312 -9.05 7.11 -21.06
N ALA A 313 -8.43 7.49 -22.18
CA ALA A 313 -8.43 6.69 -23.40
C ALA A 313 -7.36 5.58 -23.40
N ASN A 314 -6.20 5.85 -22.78
CA ASN A 314 -5.02 4.98 -22.85
C ASN A 314 -4.29 4.81 -21.51
N GLY A 315 -4.83 5.39 -20.42
CA GLY A 315 -4.26 5.32 -19.09
C GLY A 315 -2.96 6.11 -18.91
N HIS A 316 -2.42 6.78 -19.93
CA HIS A 316 -1.15 7.50 -19.81
C HIS A 316 -1.25 8.65 -18.81
N LEU A 317 -0.14 8.87 -18.13
CA LEU A 317 0.01 9.93 -17.17
C LEU A 317 0.60 11.17 -17.83
N LYS A 318 0.15 12.33 -17.36
CA LYS A 318 0.82 13.61 -17.58
C LYS A 318 1.06 14.28 -16.25
N LYS A 319 2.31 14.61 -15.95
CA LYS A 319 2.66 15.38 -14.74
C LYS A 319 2.02 16.77 -14.83
N ILE A 320 1.28 17.15 -13.80
CA ILE A 320 0.55 18.43 -13.72
C ILE A 320 0.94 19.28 -12.51
N GLY A 321 1.62 18.72 -11.52
CA GLY A 321 2.04 19.49 -10.35
C GLY A 321 2.94 18.72 -9.38
N HIS A 322 3.52 19.47 -8.46
CA HIS A 322 4.29 19.00 -7.33
C HIS A 322 3.81 19.74 -6.08
N GLN A 323 3.60 19.01 -5.00
CA GLN A 323 3.23 19.56 -3.71
C GLN A 323 4.26 19.13 -2.66
N PRO A 324 5.01 20.06 -2.03
CA PRO A 324 5.82 19.72 -0.87
C PRO A 324 4.98 19.03 0.20
N SER A 325 5.48 17.92 0.73
CA SER A 325 4.82 17.16 1.81
C SER A 325 4.84 17.88 3.17
N LEU A 326 5.62 18.97 3.26
CA LEU A 326 5.84 19.80 4.44
C LEU A 326 6.48 19.05 5.63
N GLY A 327 7.06 17.87 5.37
CA GLY A 327 7.80 17.07 6.32
C GLY A 327 8.92 16.28 5.64
N LYS A 328 9.38 15.21 6.31
CA LYS A 328 10.43 14.34 5.79
C LYS A 328 9.96 12.91 5.65
N SER A 329 10.34 12.28 4.54
CA SER A 329 10.01 10.90 4.19
C SER A 329 8.50 10.65 4.15
N PRO A 330 7.76 11.28 3.21
CA PRO A 330 6.35 10.98 2.97
C PRO A 330 6.23 9.52 2.50
N ARG A 331 5.96 8.60 3.43
CA ARG A 331 6.01 7.16 3.16
C ARG A 331 4.69 6.66 2.59
N GLU A 332 3.59 7.21 3.06
CA GLU A 332 2.25 6.83 2.65
C GLU A 332 1.28 8.01 2.73
N PHE A 333 0.22 7.93 1.93
CA PHE A 333 -0.86 8.89 1.96
C PHE A 333 -2.20 8.19 1.66
N ALA A 334 -3.30 8.83 2.05
CA ALA A 334 -4.63 8.42 1.65
C ALA A 334 -5.36 9.58 0.98
N ILE A 335 -6.29 9.23 0.11
CA ILE A 335 -7.31 10.14 -0.39
C ILE A 335 -8.62 9.72 0.27
N ASP A 336 -9.33 10.68 0.87
CA ASP A 336 -10.59 10.36 1.52
C ASP A 336 -11.64 9.87 0.48
N PRO A 337 -12.65 9.07 0.90
CA PRO A 337 -13.63 8.51 -0.02
C PRO A 337 -14.47 9.54 -0.79
N THR A 338 -14.67 10.75 -0.25
CA THR A 338 -15.36 11.83 -0.98
C THR A 338 -14.46 12.49 -2.02
N GLY A 339 -13.16 12.30 -1.88
CA GLY A 339 -12.14 12.84 -2.74
C GLY A 339 -11.89 14.33 -2.56
N ASN A 340 -12.16 14.89 -1.40
CA ASN A 340 -11.92 16.30 -1.09
C ASN A 340 -10.58 16.53 -0.38
N TRP A 341 -9.97 15.48 0.15
CA TRP A 341 -8.80 15.55 1.01
C TRP A 341 -7.74 14.54 0.59
N LEU A 342 -6.49 14.93 0.73
CA LEU A 342 -5.32 14.07 0.67
C LEU A 342 -4.56 14.19 1.99
N ILE A 343 -4.33 13.06 2.65
CA ILE A 343 -3.72 12.95 3.98
C ILE A 343 -2.36 12.28 3.81
N VAL A 344 -1.26 13.00 4.04
CA VAL A 344 0.11 12.47 3.87
C VAL A 344 0.83 12.35 5.20
N GLY A 345 1.45 11.20 5.46
CA GLY A 345 2.27 10.93 6.64
C GLY A 345 3.75 11.06 6.35
N ASN A 346 4.43 11.91 7.12
CA ASN A 346 5.87 12.14 7.03
C ASN A 346 6.57 11.40 8.17
N GLN A 347 7.10 10.21 7.84
CA GLN A 347 7.70 9.29 8.79
C GLN A 347 8.76 9.98 9.67
N ASN A 348 9.74 10.63 9.04
CA ASN A 348 10.95 11.09 9.73
C ASN A 348 10.78 12.44 10.41
N SER A 349 9.63 13.10 10.25
CA SER A 349 9.31 14.35 10.95
C SER A 349 8.17 14.22 11.95
N GLY A 350 7.51 13.07 12.05
CA GLY A 350 6.39 12.86 12.99
C GLY A 350 5.21 13.79 12.72
N THR A 351 4.91 14.05 11.45
CA THR A 351 3.83 14.96 11.04
C THR A 351 2.93 14.31 10.00
N VAL A 352 1.64 14.63 10.09
CA VAL A 352 0.64 14.34 9.06
C VAL A 352 0.08 15.67 8.57
N TYR A 353 -0.04 15.84 7.26
CA TYR A 353 -0.70 16.99 6.64
C TYR A 353 -1.93 16.57 5.86
N VAL A 354 -3.02 17.32 6.03
CA VAL A 354 -4.30 17.11 5.36
C VAL A 354 -4.52 18.26 4.38
N PHE A 355 -4.28 17.99 3.10
CA PHE A 355 -4.46 18.94 2.00
C PHE A 355 -5.87 18.84 1.47
N LYS A 356 -6.51 19.99 1.24
CA LYS A 356 -7.71 20.02 0.41
C LYS A 356 -7.32 19.82 -1.04
N ARG A 357 -8.04 18.95 -1.75
CA ARG A 357 -7.85 18.68 -3.16
C ARG A 357 -8.89 19.41 -3.99
N ASP A 358 -8.43 20.12 -5.01
CA ASP A 358 -9.30 20.57 -6.08
C ASP A 358 -9.61 19.37 -6.99
N GLN A 359 -10.85 18.89 -6.97
CA GLN A 359 -11.28 17.76 -7.77
C GLN A 359 -11.25 18.03 -9.27
N GLN A 360 -11.27 19.28 -9.73
CA GLN A 360 -11.26 19.59 -11.16
C GLN A 360 -9.84 19.64 -11.71
N SER A 361 -8.90 20.24 -10.97
CA SER A 361 -7.51 20.37 -11.41
C SER A 361 -6.59 19.25 -10.90
N GLY A 362 -7.00 18.53 -9.85
CA GLY A 362 -6.18 17.56 -9.15
C GLY A 362 -5.13 18.17 -8.22
N LEU A 363 -4.98 19.50 -8.19
CA LEU A 363 -3.98 20.17 -7.38
C LEU A 363 -4.38 20.21 -5.89
N LEU A 364 -3.39 20.44 -5.04
CA LEU A 364 -3.54 20.52 -3.58
C LEU A 364 -3.46 21.98 -3.12
N GLU A 365 -4.37 22.39 -2.23
CA GLU A 365 -4.42 23.76 -1.70
C GLU A 365 -3.28 24.03 -0.70
N ALA A 366 -2.76 25.26 -0.67
CA ALA A 366 -1.53 25.62 0.06
C ALA A 366 -1.64 25.65 1.60
N ASN A 367 -2.84 25.53 2.17
CA ASN A 367 -3.09 25.68 3.61
C ASN A 367 -3.61 24.35 4.24
N PRO A 368 -2.78 23.30 4.31
CA PRO A 368 -3.20 22.03 4.89
C PRO A 368 -3.38 22.13 6.40
N LYS A 369 -4.22 21.24 6.94
CA LYS A 369 -4.26 20.99 8.39
C LYS A 369 -3.09 20.11 8.80
N ARG A 370 -2.63 20.24 10.05
CA ARG A 370 -1.50 19.48 10.60
C ARG A 370 -1.96 18.64 11.79
N ILE A 371 -1.49 17.40 11.85
CA ILE A 371 -1.65 16.49 12.98
C ILE A 371 -0.24 16.00 13.37
N GLU A 372 0.03 15.88 14.67
CA GLU A 372 1.28 15.30 15.17
C GLU A 372 1.05 13.83 15.54
N ILE A 373 1.78 12.96 14.85
CA ILE A 373 1.79 11.51 15.08
C ILE A 373 3.23 11.08 14.84
N ASP A 374 3.85 10.37 15.77
CA ASP A 374 5.23 9.92 15.58
C ASP A 374 5.31 8.79 14.53
N SER A 375 6.26 8.91 13.60
CA SER A 375 6.52 7.93 12.53
C SER A 375 5.28 7.35 11.80
N PRO A 376 4.35 8.15 11.25
CA PRO A 376 3.16 7.68 10.58
C PRO A 376 3.49 7.17 9.16
N VAL A 377 3.04 5.97 8.82
CA VAL A 377 3.46 5.25 7.60
C VAL A 377 2.37 4.47 6.88
N ASP A 378 1.12 4.48 7.35
CA ASP A 378 -0.04 3.99 6.59
C ASP A 378 -1.34 4.66 7.06
N PHE A 379 -2.33 4.76 6.17
CA PHE A 379 -3.62 5.39 6.41
C PHE A 379 -4.73 4.60 5.73
N LYS A 380 -5.80 4.28 6.49
CA LYS A 380 -7.02 3.66 5.95
C LYS A 380 -8.25 4.41 6.45
N LEU A 381 -9.06 4.92 5.53
CA LEU A 381 -10.38 5.47 5.86
C LEU A 381 -11.45 4.38 5.73
N VAL A 382 -12.25 4.23 6.77
CA VAL A 382 -13.32 3.24 6.88
C VAL A 382 -14.59 3.98 7.28
N SER A 383 -15.70 3.73 6.57
CA SER A 383 -16.97 4.32 7.00
C SER A 383 -17.42 3.64 8.29
N PRO A 384 -17.88 4.40 9.30
CA PRO A 384 -18.55 3.81 10.46
C PRO A 384 -19.77 3.03 9.96
N SER A 385 -19.96 1.85 10.56
CA SER A 385 -21.01 0.88 10.22
C SER A 385 -22.42 1.44 10.39
#